data_AF-A0A9E3PSL9-F1
#
_entry.id   AF-A0A9E3PSL9-F1
#
_cell.length_a   1.000
_cell.length_b   1.000
_cell.length_c   1.000
_cell.angle_alpha   90.00
_cell.angle_beta   90.00
_cell.angle_gamma   90.00
#
_symmetry.space_group_name_H-M   'P 1'
#
loop_
_entity.id
_entity.type
_entity.pdbx_description
1 polymer ?
#
loop_
_entity_poly.entity_id
_entity_poly.type
_entity_poly.pdbx_seq_one_letter_code
_entity_poly.pdbx_strand_id
1 'polypeptide(L)'
;MSVLLALLIAQIPPAPSGRELQFGDVEIVDPIAPMVLRYMQCIRTSLNERGGMNTSDRPRFRRSVDSAIRACAETRTLDVVHADQALSLASDYQDAERRNLAIRHAFEGSEQQLRDMPEIMDRIRQQRTESR
;
A
#
# COMPACT_ATOMS: atom_id res chain seq x y z
N MET A 1 -36.85 20.71 28.73
CA MET A 1 -36.30 19.34 28.67
C MET A 1 -35.86 19.08 27.24
N SER A 2 -34.58 18.77 27.09
CA SER A 2 -33.77 18.85 25.88
C SER A 2 -34.08 17.76 24.85
N VAL A 3 -34.44 18.14 23.62
CA VAL A 3 -34.60 17.24 22.46
C VAL A 3 -33.35 17.30 21.56
N LEU A 4 -32.16 17.35 22.17
CA LEU A 4 -30.91 17.67 21.45
C LEU A 4 -29.80 16.63 21.64
N LEU A 5 -30.14 15.38 21.97
CA LEU A 5 -29.13 14.36 22.28
C LEU A 5 -29.41 12.99 21.64
N ALA A 6 -29.94 12.96 20.41
CA ALA A 6 -30.20 11.71 19.69
C ALA A 6 -29.59 11.65 18.28
N LEU A 7 -28.56 12.46 18.01
CA LEU A 7 -27.95 12.60 16.67
C LEU A 7 -26.41 12.56 16.69
N LEU A 8 -25.82 11.83 17.64
CA LEU A 8 -24.37 11.80 17.86
C LEU A 8 -23.69 10.44 17.69
N ILE A 9 -24.38 9.41 17.16
CA ILE A 9 -23.79 8.07 16.98
C ILE A 9 -23.54 7.70 15.50
N ALA A 10 -23.76 8.61 14.55
CA ALA A 10 -23.69 8.30 13.11
C ALA A 10 -22.38 8.73 12.41
N GLN A 11 -21.35 9.18 13.15
CA GLN A 11 -20.14 9.75 12.54
C GLN A 11 -18.84 9.06 12.94
N ILE A 12 -18.89 7.76 13.26
CA ILE A 12 -17.66 6.97 13.34
C ILE A 12 -17.46 6.39 11.94
N PRO A 13 -16.56 6.97 11.12
CA PRO A 13 -16.15 6.30 9.89
C PRO A 13 -15.66 4.88 10.24
N PRO A 14 -15.94 3.85 9.42
CA PRO A 14 -15.40 2.52 9.68
C PRO A 14 -13.91 2.65 10.00
N ALA A 15 -13.50 2.04 11.10
CA ALA A 15 -12.09 1.85 11.36
C ALA A 15 -11.47 1.18 10.12
N PRO A 16 -10.17 1.40 9.80
CA PRO A 16 -9.46 0.44 8.96
C PRO A 16 -9.84 -0.95 9.46
N SER A 17 -10.15 -1.86 8.54
CA SER A 17 -11.04 -3.00 8.80
C SER A 17 -10.63 -3.89 9.99
N GLY A 18 -9.48 -3.65 10.61
CA GLY A 18 -8.97 -4.31 11.80
C GLY A 18 -8.67 -5.78 11.52
N ARG A 19 -8.90 -6.21 10.28
CA ARG A 19 -8.57 -7.52 9.80
C ARG A 19 -7.07 -7.57 9.72
N GLU A 20 -6.53 -8.51 10.48
CA GLU A 20 -5.17 -8.98 10.33
C GLU A 20 -5.00 -9.41 8.88
N LEU A 21 -4.38 -8.53 8.09
CA LEU A 21 -4.04 -8.79 6.70
C LEU A 21 -3.04 -9.95 6.71
N GLN A 22 -3.31 -10.96 5.89
CA GLN A 22 -2.36 -12.05 5.74
C GLN A 22 -1.03 -11.48 5.22
N PHE A 23 0.05 -12.18 5.51
CA PHE A 23 1.40 -11.74 5.17
C PHE A 23 1.52 -11.25 3.72
N GLY A 24 1.82 -9.96 3.57
CA GLY A 24 2.03 -9.33 2.28
C GLY A 24 0.79 -8.61 1.73
N ASP A 25 -0.35 -8.61 2.40
CA ASP A 25 -1.48 -7.77 1.99
C ASP A 25 -1.31 -6.36 2.58
N VAL A 26 -1.23 -5.37 1.70
CA VAL A 26 -1.24 -3.95 2.05
C VAL A 26 -2.67 -3.45 1.85
N GLU A 27 -3.33 -2.97 2.90
CA GLU A 27 -4.66 -2.39 2.75
C GLU A 27 -4.51 -1.02 2.08
N ILE A 28 -4.99 -0.95 0.84
CA ILE A 28 -5.02 0.28 0.07
C ILE A 28 -6.48 0.74 0.02
N VAL A 29 -6.73 1.92 0.57
CA VAL A 29 -8.08 2.48 0.63
C VAL A 29 -8.51 2.94 -0.77
N ASP A 30 -9.76 2.68 -1.14
CA ASP A 30 -10.27 2.88 -2.50
C ASP A 30 -9.95 4.27 -3.10
N PRO A 31 -10.09 5.40 -2.36
CA PRO A 31 -9.81 6.72 -2.93
C PRO A 31 -8.38 6.91 -3.41
N ILE A 32 -7.41 6.17 -2.87
CA ILE A 32 -5.98 6.29 -3.25
C ILE A 32 -5.45 5.11 -4.05
N ALA A 33 -6.24 4.06 -4.22
CA ALA A 33 -5.83 2.89 -5.00
C ALA A 33 -5.29 3.24 -6.40
N PRO A 34 -5.88 4.18 -7.17
CA PRO A 34 -5.35 4.56 -8.47
C PRO A 34 -3.93 5.14 -8.42
N MET A 35 -3.61 5.93 -7.38
CA MET A 35 -2.30 6.56 -7.18
C MET A 35 -1.25 5.49 -6.84
N VAL A 36 -1.58 4.58 -5.92
CA VAL A 36 -0.69 3.48 -5.56
C VAL A 36 -0.44 2.57 -6.76
N LEU A 37 -1.48 2.23 -7.53
CA LEU A 37 -1.34 1.40 -8.72
C LEU A 37 -0.46 2.05 -9.81
N ARG A 38 -0.59 3.37 -10.05
CA ARG A 38 0.30 4.08 -10.98
C ARG A 38 1.74 4.04 -10.54
N TYR A 39 2.01 4.32 -9.26
CA TYR A 39 3.35 4.25 -8.70
C TYR A 39 3.95 2.83 -8.81
N MET A 40 3.17 1.82 -8.46
CA MET A 40 3.59 0.41 -8.55
C MET A 40 3.83 -0.04 -9.99
N GLN A 41 3.05 0.50 -10.95
CA GLN A 41 3.28 0.27 -12.36
C GLN A 41 4.60 0.90 -12.83
N CYS A 42 4.96 2.10 -12.36
CA CYS A 42 6.28 2.68 -12.64
C CYS A 42 7.40 1.75 -12.16
N ILE A 43 7.31 1.27 -10.91
CA ILE A 43 8.33 0.37 -10.36
C ILE A 43 8.44 -0.88 -11.22
N ARG A 44 7.31 -1.50 -11.57
CA ARG A 44 7.28 -2.71 -12.39
C ARG A 44 7.91 -2.49 -13.76
N THR A 45 7.60 -1.39 -14.42
CA THR A 45 8.23 -1.01 -15.70
C THR A 45 9.74 -0.86 -15.54
N SER A 46 10.21 -0.13 -14.51
CA SER A 46 11.64 0.03 -14.25
C SER A 46 12.36 -1.29 -13.95
N LEU A 47 11.71 -2.22 -13.24
CA LEU A 47 12.26 -3.56 -13.00
C LEU A 47 12.35 -4.38 -14.29
N ASN A 48 11.36 -4.25 -15.18
CA ASN A 48 11.34 -4.96 -16.47
C ASN A 48 12.42 -4.44 -17.42
N GLU A 49 12.62 -3.13 -17.50
CA GLU A 49 13.69 -2.50 -18.30
C GLU A 49 15.09 -2.97 -17.90
N ARG A 50 15.24 -3.40 -16.64
CA ARG A 50 16.50 -3.96 -16.10
C ARG A 50 16.68 -5.46 -16.39
N GLY A 51 15.84 -6.03 -17.26
CA GLY A 51 15.94 -7.42 -17.73
C GLY A 51 15.02 -8.41 -17.03
N GLY A 52 14.02 -7.92 -16.27
CA GLY A 52 13.23 -8.77 -15.38
C GLY A 52 14.09 -9.34 -14.25
N MET A 53 13.46 -9.84 -13.18
CA MET A 53 14.23 -10.30 -12.03
C MET A 53 13.86 -11.67 -11.53
N ASN A 54 14.91 -12.49 -11.40
CA ASN A 54 14.84 -13.74 -10.70
C ASN A 54 14.79 -13.47 -9.19
N THR A 55 13.73 -13.95 -8.54
CA THR A 55 13.54 -13.85 -7.08
C THR A 55 14.43 -14.81 -6.29
N SER A 56 15.16 -15.74 -6.95
CA SER A 56 16.05 -16.69 -6.27
C SER A 56 17.31 -16.04 -5.69
N ASP A 57 17.82 -14.97 -6.32
CA ASP A 57 18.92 -14.17 -5.79
C ASP A 57 18.35 -12.98 -4.98
N ARG A 58 17.98 -13.26 -3.72
CA ARG A 58 17.27 -12.28 -2.87
C ARG A 58 18.04 -10.96 -2.69
N PRO A 59 19.36 -10.96 -2.41
CA PRO A 59 20.10 -9.70 -2.26
C PRO A 59 20.09 -8.87 -3.55
N ARG A 60 20.24 -9.51 -4.72
CA ARG A 60 20.18 -8.81 -6.00
C ARG A 60 18.78 -8.29 -6.30
N PHE A 61 17.76 -9.09 -6.02
CA PHE A 61 16.37 -8.71 -6.19
C PHE A 61 16.02 -7.46 -5.38
N ARG A 62 16.36 -7.44 -4.07
CA ARG A 62 16.13 -6.29 -3.19
C ARG A 62 16.84 -5.02 -3.67
N ARG A 63 18.12 -5.11 -4.06
CA ARG A 63 18.88 -3.97 -4.58
C ARG A 63 18.24 -3.35 -5.82
N SER A 64 17.70 -4.17 -6.70
CA SER A 64 17.03 -3.70 -7.90
C SER A 64 15.64 -3.12 -7.62
N VAL A 65 14.88 -3.69 -6.68
CA VAL A 65 13.64 -3.07 -6.17
C VAL A 65 13.95 -1.68 -5.62
N ASP A 66 14.95 -1.54 -4.76
CA ASP A 66 15.37 -0.23 -4.22
C ASP A 66 15.81 0.73 -5.33
N SER A 67 16.48 0.21 -6.36
CA SER A 67 16.87 1.04 -7.50
C SER A 67 15.69 1.50 -8.35
N ALA A 68 14.65 0.69 -8.51
CA ALA A 68 13.43 1.06 -9.23
C ALA A 68 12.58 2.03 -8.40
N ILE A 69 12.48 1.83 -7.09
CA ILE A 69 11.85 2.77 -6.16
C ILE A 69 12.51 4.16 -6.28
N ARG A 70 13.84 4.22 -6.30
CA ARG A 70 14.58 5.47 -6.54
C ARG A 70 14.30 6.08 -7.92
N ALA A 71 14.22 5.26 -8.96
CA ALA A 71 13.91 5.75 -10.31
C ALA A 71 12.49 6.32 -10.42
N CYS A 72 11.54 5.80 -9.63
CA CYS A 72 10.14 6.24 -9.59
C CYS A 72 9.84 7.27 -8.49
N ALA A 73 10.85 7.94 -7.92
CA ALA A 73 10.67 8.87 -6.81
C ALA A 73 9.82 10.10 -7.17
N GLU A 74 9.92 10.60 -8.40
CA GLU A 74 9.11 11.70 -8.89
C GLU A 74 7.63 11.30 -9.00
N THR A 75 7.35 10.15 -9.63
CA THR A 75 6.00 9.57 -9.70
C THR A 75 5.43 9.38 -8.29
N ARG A 76 6.22 8.83 -7.36
CA ARG A 76 5.81 8.66 -5.96
C ARG A 76 5.40 9.98 -5.32
N THR A 77 6.18 11.04 -5.54
CA THR A 77 5.93 12.35 -4.94
C THR A 77 4.62 12.95 -5.46
N LEU A 78 4.38 12.87 -6.77
CA LEU A 78 3.14 13.33 -7.40
C LEU A 78 1.93 12.52 -6.94
N ASP A 79 2.05 11.19 -6.90
CA ASP A 79 0.97 10.31 -6.50
C ASP A 79 0.62 10.43 -5.01
N VAL A 80 1.59 10.74 -4.13
CA VAL A 80 1.33 11.08 -2.73
C VAL A 80 0.53 12.38 -2.61
N VAL A 81 0.85 13.40 -3.40
CA VAL A 81 0.08 14.67 -3.42
C VAL A 81 -1.35 14.42 -3.89
N HIS A 82 -1.54 13.64 -4.96
CA HIS A 82 -2.87 13.28 -5.44
C HIS A 82 -3.63 12.43 -4.42
N ALA A 83 -2.96 11.52 -3.70
CA ALA A 83 -3.56 10.70 -2.65
C ALA A 83 -4.04 11.54 -1.47
N ASP A 84 -3.25 12.55 -1.06
CA ASP A 84 -3.66 13.53 -0.04
C ASP A 84 -4.90 14.30 -0.47
N GLN A 85 -4.92 14.81 -1.70
CA GLN A 85 -6.09 15.50 -2.27
C GLN A 85 -7.33 14.58 -2.27
N ALA A 86 -7.20 13.34 -2.74
CA ALA A 86 -8.31 12.41 -2.81
C ALA A 86 -8.87 12.05 -1.42
N LEU A 87 -8.01 11.78 -0.43
CA LEU A 87 -8.47 11.48 0.92
C LEU A 87 -8.94 12.70 1.69
N SER A 88 -8.48 13.90 1.37
CA SER A 88 -8.98 15.13 2.00
C SER A 88 -10.47 15.35 1.74
N LEU A 89 -11.00 14.78 0.64
CA LEU A 89 -12.41 14.81 0.27
C LEU A 89 -13.24 13.68 0.92
N ALA A 90 -12.58 12.67 1.49
CA ALA A 90 -13.27 11.57 2.15
C ALA A 90 -13.60 11.94 3.61
N SER A 91 -14.86 11.78 4.02
CA SER A 91 -15.34 12.08 5.39
C SER A 91 -14.48 11.40 6.47
N ASP A 92 -14.02 10.20 6.16
CA ASP A 92 -13.33 9.31 7.09
C ASP A 92 -11.87 9.71 7.35
N TYR A 93 -11.35 10.64 6.53
CA TYR A 93 -9.95 11.08 6.50
C TYR A 93 -9.80 12.60 6.57
N GLN A 94 -10.78 13.31 7.15
CA GLN A 94 -10.66 14.74 7.42
C GLN A 94 -9.51 15.05 8.39
N ASP A 95 -9.28 14.17 9.36
CA ASP A 95 -8.11 14.24 10.23
C ASP A 95 -6.81 14.04 9.43
N ALA A 96 -5.92 15.03 9.52
CA ALA A 96 -4.68 15.05 8.73
C ALA A 96 -3.71 13.96 9.16
N GLU A 97 -3.65 13.62 10.44
CA GLU A 97 -2.75 12.57 10.94
C GLU A 97 -3.18 11.19 10.42
N ARG A 98 -4.47 10.87 10.54
CA ARG A 98 -5.07 9.64 10.00
C ARG A 98 -4.89 9.53 8.49
N ARG A 99 -5.11 10.61 7.75
CA ARG A 99 -4.89 10.65 6.30
C ARG A 99 -3.42 10.38 5.93
N ASN A 100 -2.49 11.07 6.58
CA ASN A 100 -1.06 10.87 6.36
C ASN A 100 -0.60 9.46 6.72
N LEU A 101 -1.18 8.86 7.77
CA LEU A 101 -0.90 7.47 8.13
C LEU A 101 -1.39 6.51 7.05
N ALA A 102 -2.61 6.68 6.53
CA ALA A 102 -3.15 5.83 5.47
C ALA A 102 -2.32 5.92 4.18
N ILE A 103 -1.91 7.13 3.79
CA ILE A 103 -1.05 7.34 2.62
C ILE A 103 0.30 6.66 2.82
N ARG A 104 0.99 6.91 3.95
CA ARG A 104 2.27 6.25 4.23
C ARG A 104 2.14 4.74 4.23
N HIS A 105 1.13 4.20 4.92
CA HIS A 105 0.88 2.75 4.98
C HIS A 105 0.73 2.14 3.58
N ALA A 106 -0.06 2.77 2.71
CA ALA A 106 -0.28 2.27 1.36
C ALA A 106 0.99 2.29 0.50
N PHE A 107 1.73 3.41 0.49
CA PHE A 107 2.94 3.53 -0.35
C PHE A 107 4.12 2.73 0.22
N GLU A 108 4.47 2.91 1.49
CA GLU A 108 5.60 2.22 2.12
C GLU A 108 5.32 0.72 2.27
N GLY A 109 4.08 0.35 2.58
CA GLY A 109 3.65 -1.04 2.63
C GLY A 109 3.82 -1.72 1.27
N SER A 110 3.41 -1.07 0.19
CA SER A 110 3.54 -1.63 -1.16
C SER A 110 5.01 -1.78 -1.59
N GLU A 111 5.86 -0.81 -1.24
CA GLU A 111 7.31 -0.92 -1.45
C GLU A 111 7.90 -2.10 -0.65
N GLN A 112 7.50 -2.25 0.62
CA GLN A 112 7.99 -3.33 1.47
C GLN A 112 7.53 -4.69 0.96
N GLN A 113 6.27 -4.80 0.54
CA GLN A 113 5.73 -6.01 -0.08
C GLN A 113 6.55 -6.42 -1.32
N LEU A 114 6.99 -5.45 -2.13
CA LEU A 114 7.90 -5.74 -3.24
C LEU A 114 9.25 -6.26 -2.76
N ARG A 115 9.85 -5.64 -1.73
CA ARG A 115 11.16 -6.09 -1.18
C ARG A 115 11.11 -7.51 -0.62
N ASP A 116 9.96 -7.89 -0.05
CA ASP A 116 9.72 -9.19 0.59
C ASP A 116 9.06 -10.22 -0.34
N MET A 117 8.89 -9.90 -1.62
CA MET A 117 8.28 -10.79 -2.60
C MET A 117 8.92 -12.20 -2.64
N PRO A 118 10.25 -12.38 -2.56
CA PRO A 118 10.86 -13.71 -2.50
C PRO A 118 10.36 -14.53 -1.30
N GLU A 119 10.31 -13.92 -0.11
CA GLU A 119 9.84 -14.54 1.13
C GLU A 119 8.33 -14.83 1.10
N ILE A 120 7.53 -13.96 0.47
CA ILE A 120 6.10 -14.20 0.22
C ILE A 120 5.93 -15.45 -0.68
N MET A 121 6.69 -15.52 -1.78
CA MET A 121 6.63 -16.64 -2.73
C MET A 121 7.14 -17.97 -2.15
N ASP A 122 8.12 -17.94 -1.24
CA ASP A 122 8.57 -19.13 -0.51
C ASP A 122 7.47 -19.67 0.40
N ARG A 123 6.80 -18.79 1.17
CA ARG A 123 5.71 -19.19 2.07
C ARG A 123 4.50 -19.76 1.32
N ILE A 124 4.11 -19.15 0.20
CA ILE A 124 3.03 -19.67 -0.66
C ILE A 124 3.37 -21.08 -1.16
N ARG A 125 4.63 -21.35 -1.49
CA ARG A 125 5.09 -22.70 -1.92
C ARG A 125 5.02 -23.71 -0.77
N GLN A 126 5.42 -23.32 0.43
CA GLN A 126 5.35 -24.18 1.63
C GLN A 126 3.91 -24.57 1.97
N GLN A 127 3.00 -23.59 2.05
CA GLN A 127 1.58 -23.82 2.35
C GLN A 127 0.91 -24.78 1.37
N ARG A 128 1.22 -24.67 0.07
CA ARG A 128 0.71 -25.57 -0.98
C ARG A 128 1.23 -27.00 -0.85
N THR A 129 2.40 -27.18 -0.24
CA THR A 129 3.02 -28.49 -0.03
C THR A 129 2.44 -29.16 1.20
N GLU A 130 2.16 -28.40 2.26
CA GLU A 130 1.56 -28.88 3.52
C GLU A 130 0.05 -29.16 3.41
N SER A 131 -0.62 -28.57 2.42
CA SER A 131 -2.05 -28.80 2.14
C SER A 131 -2.32 -30.03 1.24
N ARG A 132 -1.29 -30.83 0.94
CA ARG A 132 -1.36 -32.07 0.15
C ARG A 132 -1.06 -33.27 1.02
#